data_AF-A0A7C2K7U0-F1
#
_entry.id   AF-A0A7C2K7U0-F1
#
_cell.length_a   1.000
_cell.length_b   1.000
_cell.length_c   1.000
_cell.angle_alpha   90.00
_cell.angle_beta   90.00
_cell.angle_gamma   90.00
#
_symmetry.space_group_name_H-M   'P 1'
#
loop_
_entity.id
_entity.type
_entity.pdbx_description
1 polymer ?
#
loop_
_entity_poly.entity_id
_entity_poly.type
_entity_poly.pdbx_seq_one_letter_code
_entity_poly.pdbx_strand_id
1 'polypeptide(L)'
;MPIQLDPVLVETLGTVLAAVLTVMVLSYILGDNALFRAASYLFVGVASGYAASVAWQQVLEPRLVEPIVRLDLSPGRNFLANVAVPIGLVALLALRLVPGPGRLGGLSVALLIGVGAATVVGGAITGTLVPQTRAAMETLSPFAVAPQTGEAGLERLANVLIVLVGTVGTLSYFRFSVRRGEENAPRFGWRRVRVPLGNLPIPWPVLPFLGEVFIAIAFGVMFAGALSASLLYLAERLQFLAGAAQALVFGLIPGG
;
A
#
# COMPACT_ATOMS: atom_id res chain seq x y z
N MET A 1 27.28 18.74 24.95
CA MET A 1 28.30 17.70 24.72
C MET A 1 27.60 16.53 24.07
N PRO A 2 27.99 16.08 22.86
CA PRO A 2 27.41 14.87 22.29
C PRO A 2 27.80 13.69 23.19
N ILE A 3 26.80 12.95 23.66
CA ILE A 3 27.00 11.70 24.40
C ILE A 3 27.64 10.72 23.41
N GLN A 4 28.94 10.50 23.51
CA GLN A 4 29.64 9.45 22.75
C GLN A 4 29.23 8.11 23.37
N LEU A 5 28.11 7.57 22.91
CA LEU A 5 27.74 6.19 23.19
C LEU A 5 28.76 5.28 22.49
N ASP A 6 29.29 4.31 23.21
CA ASP A 6 30.13 3.28 22.61
C ASP A 6 29.32 2.58 21.49
N PRO A 7 29.79 2.59 20.23
CA PRO A 7 29.06 1.98 19.11
C PRO A 7 28.71 0.52 19.38
N VAL A 8 29.54 -0.21 20.12
CA VAL A 8 29.32 -1.61 20.49
C VAL A 8 28.10 -1.75 21.41
N LEU A 9 27.91 -0.82 22.36
CA LEU A 9 26.76 -0.84 23.26
C LEU A 9 25.45 -0.58 22.51
N VAL A 10 25.46 0.36 21.56
CA VAL A 10 24.28 0.68 20.74
C VAL A 10 23.89 -0.51 19.85
N GLU A 11 24.86 -1.15 19.22
CA GLU A 11 24.64 -2.33 18.39
C GLU A 11 24.10 -3.52 19.20
N THR A 12 24.66 -3.75 20.39
CA THR A 12 24.22 -4.83 21.29
C THR A 12 22.80 -4.59 21.78
N LEU A 13 22.49 -3.37 22.25
CA LEU A 13 21.14 -3.01 22.70
C LEU A 13 20.13 -3.09 21.56
N GLY A 14 20.49 -2.63 20.35
CA GLY A 14 19.67 -2.74 19.15
C GLY A 14 19.34 -4.20 18.82
N THR A 15 20.35 -5.06 18.84
CA THR A 15 20.21 -6.50 18.58
C THR A 15 19.31 -7.17 19.63
N VAL A 16 19.51 -6.87 20.91
CA VAL A 16 18.68 -7.40 22.01
C VAL A 16 17.23 -6.95 21.89
N LEU A 17 16.98 -5.66 21.65
CA LEU A 17 15.64 -5.13 21.44
C LEU A 17 14.96 -5.78 20.23
N ALA A 18 15.67 -5.91 19.11
CA ALA A 18 15.16 -6.56 17.91
C ALA A 18 14.86 -8.05 18.16
N ALA A 19 15.68 -8.77 18.92
CA ALA A 19 15.45 -10.16 19.29
C ALA A 19 14.21 -10.32 20.17
N VAL A 20 14.09 -9.50 21.23
CA VAL A 20 12.91 -9.50 22.11
C VAL A 20 11.64 -9.21 21.31
N LEU A 21 11.65 -8.17 20.48
CA LEU A 21 10.49 -7.82 19.65
C LEU A 21 10.13 -8.95 18.68
N THR A 22 11.13 -9.59 18.06
CA THR A 22 10.93 -10.72 17.15
C THR A 22 10.27 -11.90 17.86
N VAL A 23 10.73 -12.24 19.07
CA VAL A 23 10.11 -13.29 19.91
C VAL A 23 8.67 -12.93 20.27
N MET A 24 8.41 -11.67 20.67
CA MET A 24 7.05 -11.21 21.01
C MET A 24 6.09 -11.36 19.83
N VAL A 25 6.54 -11.04 18.61
CA VAL A 25 5.72 -11.20 17.39
C VAL A 25 5.54 -12.68 17.04
N LEU A 26 6.60 -13.49 17.07
CA LEU A 26 6.52 -14.93 16.78
C LEU A 26 5.67 -15.72 17.80
N SER A 27 5.50 -15.20 19.02
CA SER A 27 4.62 -15.77 20.04
C SER A 27 3.18 -15.95 19.57
N TYR A 28 2.76 -15.22 18.52
CA TYR A 28 1.47 -15.40 17.86
C TYR A 28 1.25 -16.84 17.32
N ILE A 29 2.32 -17.53 16.90
CA ILE A 29 2.23 -18.91 16.41
C ILE A 29 1.69 -19.85 17.50
N LEU A 30 1.95 -19.53 18.77
CA LEU A 30 1.47 -20.29 19.93
C LEU A 30 0.07 -19.84 20.42
N GLY A 31 -0.56 -18.86 19.75
CA GLY A 31 -1.85 -18.29 20.12
C GLY A 31 -1.78 -16.82 20.54
N ASP A 32 -2.92 -16.29 21.02
CA ASP A 32 -3.06 -14.89 21.43
C ASP A 32 -2.49 -14.67 22.85
N ASN A 33 -1.19 -14.39 22.91
CA ASN A 33 -0.44 -14.18 24.15
C ASN A 33 -0.27 -12.70 24.50
N ALA A 34 -0.11 -12.37 25.79
CA ALA A 34 0.11 -11.00 26.26
C ALA A 34 1.32 -10.31 25.59
N LEU A 35 2.37 -11.08 25.29
CA LEU A 35 3.56 -10.60 24.59
C LEU A 35 3.25 -10.13 23.15
N PHE A 36 2.47 -10.90 22.41
CA PHE A 36 2.04 -10.53 21.06
C PHE A 36 1.17 -9.27 21.07
N ARG A 37 0.24 -9.16 22.03
CA ARG A 37 -0.61 -7.97 22.19
C ARG A 37 0.23 -6.73 22.50
N ALA A 38 1.21 -6.84 23.40
CA ALA A 38 2.11 -5.74 23.72
C ALA A 38 2.91 -5.28 22.50
N ALA A 39 3.46 -6.20 21.70
CA ALA A 39 4.16 -5.85 20.46
C ALA A 39 3.22 -5.18 19.45
N SER A 40 1.98 -5.66 19.34
CA SER A 40 0.97 -5.09 18.44
C SER A 40 0.58 -3.67 18.86
N TYR A 41 0.35 -3.43 20.15
CA TYR A 41 0.05 -2.09 20.67
C TYR A 41 1.23 -1.13 20.49
N LEU A 42 2.47 -1.60 20.74
CA LEU A 42 3.67 -0.82 20.48
C LEU A 42 3.75 -0.44 18.99
N PHE A 43 3.57 -1.40 18.09
CA PHE A 43 3.61 -1.17 16.64
C PHE A 43 2.55 -0.16 16.19
N VAL A 44 1.30 -0.33 16.62
CA VAL A 44 0.22 0.62 16.32
C VAL A 44 0.51 2.00 16.90
N GLY A 45 1.03 2.07 18.13
CA GLY A 45 1.45 3.32 18.77
C GLY A 45 2.50 4.06 17.95
N VAL A 46 3.58 3.37 17.57
CA VAL A 46 4.66 3.93 16.74
C VAL A 46 4.14 4.36 15.36
N ALA A 47 3.31 3.54 14.71
CA ALA A 47 2.72 3.87 13.42
C ALA A 47 1.85 5.15 13.50
N SER A 48 1.01 5.26 14.54
CA SER A 48 0.19 6.45 14.77
C SER A 48 1.02 7.69 15.12
N GLY A 49 2.11 7.53 15.89
CA GLY A 49 3.04 8.60 16.22
C GLY A 49 3.79 9.11 14.99
N TYR A 50 4.24 8.20 14.12
CA TYR A 50 4.82 8.57 12.83
C TYR A 50 3.82 9.33 11.96
N ALA A 51 2.60 8.83 11.82
CA ALA A 51 1.55 9.49 11.06
C ALA A 51 1.24 10.90 11.62
N ALA A 52 1.20 11.04 12.95
CA ALA A 52 1.01 12.33 13.61
C ALA A 52 2.18 13.29 13.36
N SER A 53 3.43 12.80 13.41
CA SER A 53 4.62 13.58 13.10
C SER A 53 4.63 14.07 11.64
N VAL A 54 4.27 13.20 10.70
CA VAL A 54 4.12 13.55 9.29
C VAL A 54 3.01 14.59 9.11
N ALA A 55 1.85 14.40 9.73
CA ALA A 55 0.76 15.38 9.69
C ALA A 55 1.18 16.73 10.30
N TRP A 56 1.99 16.71 11.37
CA TRP A 56 2.54 17.91 11.96
C TRP A 56 3.43 18.66 10.96
N GLN A 57 4.47 18.01 10.46
CA GLN A 57 5.48 18.65 9.62
C GLN A 57 4.97 19.01 8.22
N GLN A 58 4.12 18.17 7.62
CA GLN A 58 3.70 18.35 6.22
C GLN A 58 2.39 19.12 6.07
N VAL A 59 1.57 19.21 7.13
CA VAL A 59 0.24 19.81 7.05
C VAL A 59 0.08 20.93 8.06
N LEU A 60 0.22 20.64 9.37
CA LEU A 60 -0.06 21.64 10.40
C LEU A 60 0.99 22.76 10.39
N GLU A 61 2.28 22.46 10.42
CA GLU A 61 3.33 23.48 10.44
C GLU A 61 3.24 24.45 9.24
N PRO A 62 3.24 24.01 7.97
CA PRO A 62 3.21 24.92 6.84
C PRO A 62 1.84 25.61 6.63
N ARG A 63 0.72 24.97 6.99
CA ARG A 63 -0.62 25.55 6.75
C ARG A 63 -1.17 26.33 7.92
N LEU A 64 -0.65 26.13 9.12
CA LEU A 64 -1.17 26.73 10.34
C LEU A 64 -0.12 27.56 11.07
N VAL A 65 1.04 26.97 11.38
CA VAL A 65 2.04 27.63 12.22
C VAL A 65 2.76 28.73 11.45
N GLU A 66 3.22 28.44 10.23
CA GLU A 66 3.94 29.39 9.39
C GLU A 66 3.15 30.68 9.09
N PRO A 67 1.87 30.64 8.66
CA PRO A 67 1.09 31.87 8.45
C PRO A 67 0.76 32.66 9.73
N ILE A 68 0.70 32.01 10.89
CA ILE A 68 0.46 32.70 12.17
C ILE A 68 1.75 33.35 12.67
N VAL A 69 2.89 32.66 12.58
CA VAL A 69 4.19 33.16 13.05
C VAL A 69 4.74 34.25 12.13
N ARG A 70 4.57 34.08 10.81
CA ARG A 70 4.90 35.11 9.81
C ARG A 70 3.69 36.03 9.60
N LEU A 71 3.19 36.61 10.69
CA LEU A 71 2.07 37.56 10.72
C LEU A 71 2.45 38.83 9.95
N ASP A 72 2.46 38.73 8.63
CA ASP A 72 2.62 39.83 7.70
C ASP A 72 1.27 40.57 7.69
N LEU A 73 1.06 41.42 8.70
CA LEU A 73 -0.08 42.34 8.85
C LEU A 73 -0.08 43.45 7.78
N SER A 74 0.69 43.29 6.71
CA SER A 74 0.66 44.14 5.54
C SER A 74 -0.72 43.99 4.88
N PRO A 75 -1.57 45.04 4.85
CA PRO A 75 -2.90 44.98 4.26
C PRO A 75 -2.80 44.93 2.73
N GLY A 76 -2.42 43.76 2.22
CA GLY A 76 -2.28 43.47 0.80
C GLY A 76 -3.21 42.33 0.37
N ARG A 77 -3.34 42.15 -0.95
CA ARG A 77 -4.21 41.17 -1.62
C ARG A 77 -4.04 39.71 -1.15
N ASN A 78 -2.95 39.41 -0.43
CA ASN A 78 -2.61 38.08 0.08
C ASN A 78 -3.05 37.84 1.53
N PHE A 79 -3.56 38.85 2.26
CA PHE A 79 -4.03 38.70 3.65
C PHE A 79 -5.21 37.70 3.76
N LEU A 80 -6.13 37.72 2.79
CA LEU A 80 -7.25 36.77 2.78
C LEU A 80 -6.78 35.32 2.58
N ALA A 81 -5.88 35.08 1.63
CA ALA A 81 -5.43 33.73 1.29
C ALA A 81 -4.45 33.14 2.33
N ASN A 82 -3.57 33.97 2.89
CA ASN A 82 -2.49 33.51 3.77
C ASN A 82 -2.87 33.56 5.26
N VAL A 83 -3.84 34.38 5.66
CA VAL A 83 -4.19 34.56 7.08
C VAL A 83 -5.66 34.24 7.33
N ALA A 84 -6.59 34.82 6.57
CA ALA A 84 -8.02 34.63 6.81
C ALA A 84 -8.51 33.20 6.51
N VAL A 85 -7.99 32.55 5.46
CA VAL A 85 -8.32 31.14 5.15
C VAL A 85 -7.80 30.17 6.22
N PRO A 86 -6.51 30.16 6.60
CA PRO A 86 -6.04 29.25 7.64
C PRO A 86 -6.62 29.54 9.02
N ILE A 87 -6.76 30.81 9.43
CA ILE A 87 -7.43 31.17 10.71
C ILE A 87 -8.92 30.82 10.65
N GLY A 88 -9.58 31.02 9.51
CA GLY A 88 -10.97 30.60 9.29
C GLY A 88 -11.14 29.09 9.36
N LEU A 89 -10.19 28.32 8.80
CA LEU A 89 -10.15 26.87 8.91
C LEU A 89 -9.90 26.42 10.35
N VAL A 90 -9.05 27.10 11.12
CA VAL A 90 -8.80 26.83 12.54
C VAL A 90 -10.01 27.17 13.40
N ALA A 91 -10.67 28.29 13.12
CA ALA A 91 -11.90 28.66 13.81
C ALA A 91 -13.03 27.66 13.50
N LEU A 92 -13.13 27.18 12.24
CA LEU A 92 -14.04 26.09 11.86
C LEU A 92 -13.68 24.76 12.52
N LEU A 93 -12.39 24.47 12.72
CA LEU A 93 -11.89 23.27 13.40
C LEU A 93 -11.98 23.37 14.94
N ALA A 94 -11.97 24.57 15.50
CA ALA A 94 -12.15 24.86 16.93
C ALA A 94 -13.63 24.91 17.31
N LEU A 95 -14.50 25.45 16.45
CA LEU A 95 -15.97 25.32 16.61
C LEU A 95 -16.40 23.84 16.61
N ARG A 96 -15.60 22.96 16.03
CA ARG A 96 -15.78 21.50 16.00
C ARG A 96 -15.54 20.81 17.36
N LEU A 97 -14.83 21.47 18.29
CA LEU A 97 -14.52 20.93 19.63
C LEU A 97 -15.59 21.25 20.67
N VAL A 98 -16.57 22.10 20.34
CA VAL A 98 -17.67 22.47 21.26
C VAL A 98 -18.86 21.54 21.05
N PRO A 99 -19.31 20.80 22.07
CA PRO A 99 -20.47 19.92 21.97
C PRO A 99 -21.77 20.76 21.90
N GLY A 100 -22.56 20.58 20.82
CA GLY A 100 -23.83 21.29 20.58
C GLY A 100 -24.88 20.42 19.87
N PRO A 101 -26.18 20.77 19.93
CA PRO A 101 -27.28 19.81 19.96
C PRO A 101 -27.57 19.15 18.60
N GLY A 102 -27.48 17.81 18.60
CA GLY A 102 -28.26 16.85 17.81
C GLY A 102 -28.11 16.80 16.27
N ARG A 103 -28.01 17.93 15.56
CA ARG A 103 -28.08 17.97 14.08
C ARG A 103 -26.88 18.63 13.41
N LEU A 104 -26.25 19.61 14.06
CA LEU A 104 -25.03 20.27 13.55
C LEU A 104 -23.76 19.43 13.81
N GLY A 105 -23.70 18.70 14.93
CA GLY A 105 -22.59 17.77 15.22
C GLY A 105 -22.51 16.60 14.22
N GLY A 106 -23.65 16.15 13.68
CA GLY A 106 -23.70 15.12 12.65
C GLY A 106 -23.02 15.53 11.34
N LEU A 107 -23.09 16.81 10.97
CA LEU A 107 -22.41 17.35 9.78
C LEU A 107 -20.88 17.32 9.96
N SER A 108 -20.38 17.68 11.14
CA SER A 108 -18.94 17.67 11.44
C SER A 108 -18.34 16.27 11.49
N VAL A 109 -19.09 15.29 11.99
CA VAL A 109 -18.70 13.86 11.97
C VAL A 109 -18.77 13.32 10.54
N ALA A 110 -19.83 13.62 9.79
CA ALA A 110 -19.97 13.24 8.39
C ALA A 110 -18.83 13.83 7.53
N LEU A 111 -18.38 15.06 7.82
CA LEU A 111 -17.25 15.67 7.13
C LEU A 111 -15.90 15.05 7.54
N LEU A 112 -15.73 14.64 8.80
CA LEU A 112 -14.54 13.86 9.22
C LEU A 112 -14.44 12.55 8.44
N ILE A 113 -15.56 11.81 8.40
CA ILE A 113 -15.65 10.51 7.76
C ILE A 113 -15.53 10.68 6.24
N GLY A 114 -16.17 11.68 5.66
CA GLY A 114 -16.11 11.98 4.23
C GLY A 114 -14.69 12.33 3.78
N VAL A 115 -13.98 13.19 4.51
CA VAL A 115 -12.58 13.51 4.23
C VAL A 115 -11.69 12.29 4.44
N GLY A 116 -11.87 11.54 5.53
CA GLY A 116 -11.11 10.31 5.79
C GLY A 116 -11.33 9.23 4.73
N ALA A 117 -12.56 9.02 4.29
CA ALA A 117 -12.89 8.10 3.20
C ALA A 117 -12.30 8.59 1.87
N ALA A 118 -12.40 9.89 1.57
CA ALA A 118 -11.82 10.46 0.36
C ALA A 118 -10.29 10.37 0.35
N THR A 119 -9.60 10.55 1.48
CA THR A 119 -8.14 10.39 1.56
C THR A 119 -7.72 8.94 1.43
N VAL A 120 -8.45 8.00 2.03
CA VAL A 120 -8.18 6.55 1.87
C VAL A 120 -8.40 6.11 0.43
N VAL A 121 -9.54 6.48 -0.19
CA VAL A 121 -9.86 6.12 -1.57
C VAL A 121 -8.90 6.81 -2.55
N GLY A 122 -8.65 8.10 -2.36
CA GLY A 122 -7.71 8.86 -3.18
C GLY A 122 -6.29 8.31 -3.08
N GLY A 123 -5.84 8.01 -1.86
CA GLY A 123 -4.53 7.39 -1.60
C GLY A 123 -4.42 5.98 -2.17
N ALA A 124 -5.50 5.18 -2.16
CA ALA A 124 -5.51 3.88 -2.83
C ALA A 124 -5.43 4.05 -4.36
N ILE A 125 -6.18 4.98 -4.95
CA ILE A 125 -6.12 5.20 -6.40
C ILE A 125 -4.74 5.66 -6.84
N THR A 126 -4.17 6.67 -6.19
CA THR A 126 -2.87 7.24 -6.58
C THR A 126 -1.69 6.41 -6.11
N GLY A 127 -1.81 5.72 -4.98
CA GLY A 127 -0.75 4.89 -4.40
C GLY A 127 -0.71 3.47 -4.95
N THR A 128 -1.85 2.91 -5.40
CA THR A 128 -1.89 1.53 -5.91
C THR A 128 -2.44 1.47 -7.34
N LEU A 129 -3.69 1.81 -7.59
CA LEU A 129 -4.35 1.52 -8.88
C LEU A 129 -3.67 2.20 -10.08
N VAL A 130 -3.34 3.49 -9.97
CA VAL A 130 -2.69 4.24 -11.06
C VAL A 130 -1.26 3.72 -11.32
N PRO A 131 -0.37 3.60 -10.30
CA PRO A 131 0.94 2.98 -10.49
C PRO A 131 0.86 1.55 -11.05
N GLN A 132 -0.05 0.72 -10.54
CA GLN A 132 -0.23 -0.67 -11.02
C GLN A 132 -0.68 -0.72 -12.47
N THR A 133 -1.60 0.16 -12.88
CA THR A 133 -2.05 0.24 -14.28
C THR A 133 -0.93 0.73 -15.19
N ARG A 134 -0.17 1.75 -14.76
CA ARG A 134 0.99 2.24 -15.51
C ARG A 134 2.07 1.16 -15.64
N ALA A 135 2.40 0.46 -14.56
CA ALA A 135 3.37 -0.64 -14.58
C ALA A 135 2.93 -1.73 -15.56
N ALA A 136 1.64 -2.12 -15.56
CA ALA A 136 1.10 -3.06 -16.53
C ALA A 136 1.25 -2.57 -17.98
N MET A 137 1.02 -1.28 -18.25
CA MET A 137 1.25 -0.70 -19.58
C MET A 137 2.74 -0.68 -19.97
N GLU A 138 3.62 -0.36 -19.04
CA GLU A 138 5.07 -0.31 -19.27
C GLU A 138 5.63 -1.69 -19.63
N THR A 139 5.05 -2.78 -19.10
CA THR A 139 5.45 -4.16 -19.46
C THR A 139 5.27 -4.48 -20.94
N LEU A 140 4.43 -3.72 -21.67
CA LEU A 140 4.22 -3.87 -23.12
C LEU A 140 5.20 -3.04 -23.95
N SER A 141 5.87 -2.05 -23.35
CA SER A 141 6.78 -1.16 -24.06
C SER A 141 8.17 -1.83 -24.24
N PRO A 142 8.76 -1.86 -25.45
CA PRO A 142 10.09 -2.43 -25.65
C PRO A 142 11.19 -1.67 -24.90
N PHE A 143 11.04 -0.35 -24.79
CA PHE A 143 12.05 0.54 -24.20
C PHE A 143 12.17 0.41 -22.68
N ALA A 144 11.08 0.07 -21.96
CA ALA A 144 11.14 -0.09 -20.50
C ALA A 144 11.68 -1.47 -20.08
N VAL A 145 11.43 -2.53 -20.87
CA VAL A 145 11.70 -3.92 -20.47
C VAL A 145 13.01 -4.47 -21.04
N ALA A 146 13.40 -4.09 -22.26
CA ALA A 146 14.64 -4.58 -22.89
C ALA A 146 15.91 -4.33 -22.04
N PRO A 147 16.06 -3.18 -21.34
CA PRO A 147 17.22 -2.96 -20.47
C PRO A 147 17.30 -3.86 -19.23
N GLN A 148 16.18 -4.44 -18.79
CA GLN A 148 16.07 -5.18 -17.53
C GLN A 148 16.22 -6.70 -17.73
N THR A 149 15.78 -7.20 -18.89
CA THR A 149 15.66 -8.63 -19.18
C THR A 149 16.66 -9.11 -20.23
N GLY A 150 17.22 -8.20 -21.03
CA GLY A 150 18.09 -8.55 -22.17
C GLY A 150 17.35 -9.22 -23.34
N GLU A 151 16.02 -9.31 -23.27
CA GLU A 151 15.19 -9.95 -24.31
C GLU A 151 15.28 -9.20 -25.64
N ALA A 152 15.73 -9.88 -26.70
CA ALA A 152 15.83 -9.34 -28.04
C ALA A 152 14.90 -10.09 -29.03
N GLY A 153 14.13 -9.34 -29.82
CA GLY A 153 13.40 -9.88 -30.97
C GLY A 153 12.21 -10.80 -30.61
N LEU A 154 12.35 -12.10 -30.90
CA LEU A 154 11.24 -13.08 -30.87
C LEU A 154 10.78 -13.44 -29.45
N GLU A 155 11.68 -13.53 -28.49
CA GLU A 155 11.35 -13.79 -27.08
C GLU A 155 10.46 -12.68 -26.52
N ARG A 156 10.81 -11.43 -26.85
CA ARG A 156 10.02 -10.26 -26.48
C ARG A 156 8.63 -10.27 -27.13
N LEU A 157 8.56 -10.62 -28.42
CA LEU A 157 7.28 -10.75 -29.12
C LEU A 157 6.40 -11.79 -28.43
N ALA A 158 6.96 -12.94 -28.08
CA ALA A 158 6.24 -14.00 -27.37
C ALA A 158 5.72 -13.51 -26.00
N ASN A 159 6.57 -12.85 -25.20
CA ASN A 159 6.18 -12.31 -23.89
C ASN A 159 5.07 -11.27 -23.99
N VAL A 160 5.19 -10.31 -24.92
CA VAL A 160 4.16 -9.29 -25.14
C VAL A 160 2.86 -9.93 -25.59
N LEU A 161 2.90 -10.92 -26.48
CA LEU A 161 1.71 -11.66 -26.92
C LEU A 161 1.07 -12.43 -25.75
N ILE A 162 1.86 -13.11 -24.92
CA ILE A 162 1.35 -13.84 -23.75
C ILE A 162 0.66 -12.88 -22.78
N VAL A 163 1.30 -11.75 -22.44
CA VAL A 163 0.73 -10.74 -21.53
C VAL A 163 -0.53 -10.11 -22.13
N LEU A 164 -0.52 -9.77 -23.41
CA LEU A 164 -1.67 -9.16 -24.07
C LEU A 164 -2.86 -10.12 -24.18
N VAL A 165 -2.60 -11.36 -24.60
CA VAL A 165 -3.62 -12.41 -24.68
C VAL A 165 -4.16 -12.77 -23.30
N GLY A 166 -3.29 -12.88 -22.29
CA GLY A 166 -3.68 -13.10 -20.89
C GLY A 166 -4.54 -11.96 -20.34
N THR A 167 -4.17 -10.70 -20.61
CA THR A 167 -4.92 -9.52 -20.17
C THR A 167 -6.29 -9.45 -20.84
N VAL A 168 -6.36 -9.62 -22.16
CA VAL A 168 -7.63 -9.62 -22.91
C VAL A 168 -8.52 -10.79 -22.51
N GLY A 169 -7.94 -11.98 -22.31
CA GLY A 169 -8.63 -13.16 -21.82
C GLY A 169 -9.23 -12.93 -20.43
N THR A 170 -8.44 -12.38 -19.50
CA THR A 170 -8.86 -12.05 -18.13
C THR A 170 -10.00 -11.03 -18.10
N LEU A 171 -9.91 -9.96 -18.89
CA LEU A 171 -10.99 -8.97 -19.01
C LEU A 171 -12.28 -9.58 -19.59
N SER A 172 -12.13 -10.52 -20.52
CA SER A 172 -13.24 -11.25 -21.12
C SER A 172 -13.90 -12.21 -20.12
N TYR A 173 -13.10 -12.89 -19.28
CA TYR A 173 -13.58 -13.77 -18.21
C TYR A 173 -14.46 -13.02 -17.21
N PHE A 174 -14.03 -11.83 -16.76
CA PHE A 174 -14.79 -11.00 -15.80
C PHE A 174 -16.05 -10.33 -16.39
N ARG A 175 -16.47 -10.72 -17.60
CA ARG A 175 -17.71 -10.31 -18.27
C ARG A 175 -17.94 -8.79 -18.35
N PHE A 176 -16.88 -7.97 -18.39
CA PHE A 176 -17.04 -6.52 -18.58
C PHE A 176 -17.68 -6.14 -19.93
N SER A 177 -17.73 -7.06 -20.92
CA SER A 177 -18.34 -6.81 -22.23
C SER A 177 -19.74 -7.40 -22.43
N VAL A 178 -20.35 -8.06 -21.44
CA VAL A 178 -21.67 -8.70 -21.63
C VAL A 178 -22.79 -7.83 -21.08
N ARG A 179 -23.59 -7.25 -21.98
CA ARG A 179 -24.82 -6.55 -21.62
C ARG A 179 -25.82 -7.54 -21.00
N ARG A 180 -26.52 -7.11 -19.94
CA ARG A 180 -27.74 -7.78 -19.46
C ARG A 180 -28.75 -7.79 -20.62
N GLY A 181 -29.14 -8.97 -21.08
CA GLY A 181 -30.08 -9.15 -22.20
C GLY A 181 -29.78 -10.34 -23.14
N GLU A 182 -28.62 -10.99 -23.01
CA GLU A 182 -28.26 -12.17 -23.82
C GLU A 182 -28.30 -13.47 -23.01
N GLU A 183 -29.37 -13.67 -22.23
CA GLU A 183 -29.60 -14.86 -21.40
C GLU A 183 -29.78 -16.14 -22.24
N ASN A 184 -30.14 -16.00 -23.52
CA ASN A 184 -30.42 -17.10 -24.45
C ASN A 184 -29.39 -17.24 -25.60
N ALA A 185 -28.21 -16.63 -25.51
CA ALA A 185 -27.18 -16.80 -26.54
C ALA A 185 -26.50 -18.18 -26.42
N PRO A 186 -26.25 -18.91 -27.54
CA PRO A 186 -25.71 -20.26 -27.50
C PRO A 186 -24.33 -20.32 -26.80
N ARG A 187 -24.12 -21.33 -25.95
CA ARG A 187 -22.88 -21.58 -25.18
C ARG A 187 -21.62 -21.71 -26.04
N PHE A 188 -21.77 -22.03 -27.33
CA PHE A 188 -20.71 -22.14 -28.32
C PHE A 188 -21.10 -21.35 -29.57
N GLY A 189 -20.26 -20.39 -29.99
CA GLY A 189 -20.49 -19.59 -31.19
C GLY A 189 -19.53 -18.43 -31.36
N TRP A 190 -19.58 -17.80 -32.54
CA TRP A 190 -18.88 -16.55 -32.82
C TRP A 190 -19.72 -15.39 -32.29
N ARG A 191 -19.22 -14.70 -31.26
CA ARG A 191 -19.91 -13.54 -30.68
C ARG A 191 -19.29 -12.27 -31.22
N ARG A 192 -20.12 -11.35 -31.68
CA ARG A 192 -19.66 -10.07 -32.21
C ARG A 192 -19.35 -9.15 -31.04
N VAL A 193 -18.07 -8.92 -30.78
CA VAL A 193 -17.62 -7.93 -29.80
C VAL A 193 -17.40 -6.62 -30.56
N ARG A 194 -18.02 -5.54 -30.07
CA ARG A 194 -17.76 -4.19 -30.59
C ARG A 194 -16.45 -3.69 -29.99
N VAL A 195 -15.42 -3.62 -30.80
CA VAL A 195 -14.18 -2.89 -30.49
C VAL A 195 -14.26 -1.48 -31.12
N PRO A 196 -13.47 -0.50 -30.67
CA PRO A 196 -13.41 0.82 -31.31
C PRO A 196 -13.05 0.78 -32.81
N LEU A 197 -12.48 -0.33 -33.30
CA LEU A 197 -12.17 -0.58 -34.71
C LEU A 197 -13.27 -1.33 -35.50
N GLY A 198 -14.44 -1.62 -34.90
CA GLY A 198 -15.57 -2.29 -35.57
C GLY A 198 -16.11 -3.52 -34.83
N ASN A 199 -16.95 -4.29 -35.52
CA ASN A 199 -17.53 -5.53 -34.97
C ASN A 199 -16.61 -6.71 -35.34
N LEU A 200 -15.76 -7.17 -34.43
CA LEU A 200 -14.99 -8.40 -34.65
C LEU A 200 -15.77 -9.62 -34.14
N PRO A 201 -15.94 -10.67 -34.97
CA PRO A 201 -16.45 -11.95 -34.50
C PRO A 201 -15.33 -12.66 -33.72
N ILE A 202 -15.57 -12.95 -32.45
CA ILE A 202 -14.61 -13.62 -31.56
C ILE A 202 -15.18 -14.98 -31.14
N PRO A 203 -14.36 -16.06 -31.14
CA PRO A 203 -14.79 -17.37 -30.64
C PRO A 203 -15.07 -17.31 -29.14
N TRP A 204 -16.35 -17.45 -28.77
CA TRP A 204 -16.85 -17.11 -27.43
C TRP A 204 -16.64 -18.16 -26.31
N PRO A 205 -16.06 -19.37 -26.52
CA PRO A 205 -15.59 -20.19 -25.39
C PRO A 205 -14.07 -20.09 -25.16
N VAL A 206 -13.27 -19.69 -26.16
CA VAL A 206 -11.79 -19.78 -26.08
C VAL A 206 -11.20 -18.64 -25.25
N LEU A 207 -11.60 -17.40 -25.49
CA LEU A 207 -11.04 -16.23 -24.79
C LEU A 207 -11.34 -16.23 -23.28
N PRO A 208 -12.60 -16.44 -22.82
CA PRO A 208 -12.91 -16.48 -21.39
C PRO A 208 -12.24 -17.66 -20.67
N PHE A 209 -12.15 -18.83 -21.32
CA PHE A 209 -11.43 -19.98 -20.77
C PHE A 209 -9.94 -19.69 -20.60
N LEU A 210 -9.32 -19.04 -21.58
CA LEU A 210 -7.91 -18.65 -21.50
C LEU A 210 -7.68 -17.64 -20.35
N GLY A 211 -8.63 -16.72 -20.14
CA GLY A 211 -8.64 -15.84 -18.98
C GLY A 211 -8.75 -16.57 -17.65
N GLU A 212 -9.66 -17.54 -17.54
CA GLU A 212 -9.84 -18.38 -16.36
C GLU A 212 -8.56 -19.15 -15.99
N VAL A 213 -7.93 -19.79 -16.98
CA VAL A 213 -6.65 -20.50 -16.80
C VAL A 213 -5.54 -19.52 -16.40
N PHE A 214 -5.47 -18.37 -17.05
CA PHE A 214 -4.46 -17.35 -16.73
C PHE A 214 -4.61 -16.83 -15.29
N ILE A 215 -5.83 -16.56 -14.85
CA ILE A 215 -6.14 -16.14 -13.47
C ILE A 215 -5.76 -17.25 -12.48
N ALA A 216 -6.10 -18.51 -12.77
CA ALA A 216 -5.77 -19.64 -11.90
C ALA A 216 -4.25 -19.80 -11.74
N ILE A 217 -3.49 -19.67 -12.84
CA ILE A 217 -2.02 -19.70 -12.80
C ILE A 217 -1.47 -18.50 -12.03
N ALA A 218 -1.97 -17.30 -12.30
CA ALA A 218 -1.52 -16.08 -11.62
C ALA A 218 -1.72 -16.16 -10.10
N PHE A 219 -2.90 -16.57 -9.63
CA PHE A 219 -3.15 -16.78 -8.21
C PHE A 219 -2.30 -17.90 -7.63
N GLY A 220 -2.09 -19.00 -8.37
CA GLY A 220 -1.20 -20.07 -7.97
C GLY A 220 0.23 -19.59 -7.74
N VAL A 221 0.77 -18.81 -8.67
CA VAL A 221 2.12 -18.21 -8.56
C VAL A 221 2.19 -17.21 -7.43
N MET A 222 1.20 -16.32 -7.27
CA MET A 222 1.17 -15.35 -6.17
C MET A 222 1.11 -16.04 -4.80
N PHE A 223 0.31 -17.09 -4.67
CA PHE A 223 0.20 -17.88 -3.44
C PHE A 223 1.50 -18.63 -3.14
N ALA A 224 2.09 -19.30 -4.13
CA ALA A 224 3.38 -19.98 -3.97
C ALA A 224 4.49 -18.99 -3.59
N GLY A 225 4.52 -17.81 -4.22
CA GLY A 225 5.45 -16.74 -3.88
C GLY A 225 5.25 -16.22 -2.45
N ALA A 226 4.00 -16.01 -2.03
CA ALA A 226 3.69 -15.58 -0.67
C ALA A 226 4.07 -16.63 0.38
N LEU A 227 3.85 -17.93 0.10
CA LEU A 227 4.31 -19.02 0.98
C LEU A 227 5.82 -19.11 1.03
N SER A 228 6.50 -19.02 -0.12
CA SER A 228 7.97 -19.04 -0.16
C SER A 228 8.55 -17.85 0.60
N ALA A 229 7.98 -16.66 0.45
CA ALA A 229 8.41 -15.46 1.15
C ALA A 229 8.16 -15.55 2.65
N SER A 230 7.00 -16.08 3.08
CA SER A 230 6.69 -16.23 4.50
C SER A 230 7.58 -17.28 5.18
N LEU A 231 7.86 -18.39 4.51
CA LEU A 231 8.81 -19.42 4.99
C LEU A 231 10.23 -18.88 5.05
N LEU A 232 10.66 -18.11 4.04
CA LEU A 232 11.97 -17.48 4.02
C LEU A 232 12.10 -16.48 5.17
N TYR A 233 11.12 -15.60 5.34
CA TYR A 233 11.10 -14.64 6.45
C TYR A 233 11.13 -15.33 7.81
N LEU A 234 10.36 -16.41 7.99
CA LEU A 234 10.40 -17.21 9.20
C LEU A 234 11.80 -17.80 9.45
N ALA A 235 12.41 -18.38 8.42
CA ALA A 235 13.76 -18.93 8.51
C ALA A 235 14.80 -17.86 8.89
N GLU A 236 14.75 -16.69 8.23
CA GLU A 236 15.62 -15.54 8.55
C GLU A 236 15.45 -15.07 9.99
N ARG A 237 14.21 -14.99 10.48
CA ARG A 237 13.93 -14.58 11.87
C ARG A 237 14.40 -15.63 12.88
N LEU A 238 14.27 -16.91 12.58
CA LEU A 238 14.80 -17.99 13.43
C LEU A 238 16.33 -18.00 13.45
N GLN A 239 16.98 -17.82 12.30
CA GLN A 239 18.44 -17.70 12.20
C GLN A 239 18.96 -16.47 12.94
N PHE A 240 18.28 -15.33 12.80
CA PHE A 240 18.59 -14.11 13.54
C PHE A 240 18.50 -14.34 15.06
N LEU A 241 17.45 -14.99 15.55
CA LEU A 241 17.30 -15.31 16.96
C LEU A 241 18.37 -16.30 17.46
N ALA A 242 18.72 -17.30 16.64
CA ALA A 242 19.80 -18.24 16.96
C ALA A 242 21.15 -17.51 17.07
N GLY A 243 21.45 -16.62 16.12
CA GLY A 243 22.65 -15.78 16.15
C GLY A 243 22.68 -14.82 17.34
N ALA A 244 21.56 -14.18 17.66
CA ALA A 244 21.44 -13.31 18.83
C ALA A 244 21.62 -14.08 20.14
N ALA A 245 21.06 -15.30 20.24
CA ALA A 245 21.25 -16.17 21.40
C ALA A 245 22.71 -16.60 21.55
N GLN A 246 23.38 -16.98 20.45
CA GLN A 246 24.81 -17.30 20.46
C GLN A 246 25.64 -16.08 20.87
N ALA A 247 25.38 -14.90 20.32
CA ALA A 247 26.08 -13.67 20.67
C ALA A 247 25.91 -13.32 22.16
N LEU A 248 24.73 -13.54 22.73
CA LEU A 248 24.49 -13.35 24.16
C LEU A 248 25.20 -14.39 25.02
N VAL A 249 25.15 -15.67 24.63
CA VAL A 249 25.79 -16.76 25.37
C VAL A 249 27.33 -16.64 25.34
N PHE A 250 27.92 -16.40 24.17
CA PHE A 250 29.37 -16.27 24.01
C PHE A 250 29.89 -14.87 24.40
N GLY A 251 29.07 -13.82 24.32
CA GLY A 251 29.41 -12.48 24.79
C GLY A 251 29.39 -12.33 26.32
N LEU A 252 28.65 -13.18 27.04
CA LEU A 252 28.60 -13.21 28.50
C LEU A 252 29.69 -14.10 29.14
N ILE A 253 30.43 -14.90 28.37
CA ILE A 253 31.57 -15.70 28.84
C ILE A 253 32.87 -15.10 28.28
N PRO A 254 33.46 -14.09 28.94
CA PRO A 254 34.82 -13.68 28.61
C PRO A 254 35.78 -14.75 29.15
N GLY A 255 36.17 -15.71 28.31
CA GLY A 255 37.24 -16.66 28.64
C GLY A 255 37.01 -18.07 28.14
N GLY A 256 37.58 -18.35 26.97
CA GLY A 256 37.88 -19.66 26.41
C GLY A 256 38.90 -19.48 25.30
#